data_AF-W9T1Q2-F1
#
_entry.id   AF-W9T1Q2-F1
#
_cell.length_a   1.000
_cell.length_b   1.000
_cell.length_c   1.000
_cell.angle_alpha   90.00
_cell.angle_beta   90.00
_cell.angle_gamma   90.00
#
_symmetry.space_group_name_H-M   'P 1'
#
loop_
_entity.id
_entity.type
_entity.pdbx_description
1 polymer ?
#
loop_
_entity_poly.entity_id
_entity_poly.type
_entity_poly.pdbx_seq_one_letter_code
_entity_poly.pdbx_strand_id
1 'polypeptide(L)'
;MVAIADTCVALLAGLAIFPIIFANGMDPTAGPGLIFMSLPLAFQQMPFGTAFGVLFFAMVSIAALTSAISMIEATVAYLNEKHGISRMKAAIGSGAVLLVISLLAMLSFNLLSGWTPMGKNFFDWLDYLTSRWMMPLGGIFTVLLAGYALRSEIMRDELALPPLGYALWLFMVRYVCPVLILMVFLHALGWLGFDPLARWYWIAGVIGVLTIAGELLRPRVVPALAGR
;
A
#
# COMPACT_ATOMS: atom_id res chain seq x y z
N MET A 1 4.72 -0.37 -15.66
CA MET A 1 5.70 -1.47 -15.45
C MET A 1 5.87 -1.82 -13.98
N VAL A 2 6.04 -0.83 -13.08
CA VAL A 2 6.18 -1.06 -11.62
C VAL A 2 5.06 -1.94 -11.05
N ALA A 3 3.79 -1.58 -11.26
CA ALA A 3 2.66 -2.36 -10.73
C ALA A 3 2.60 -3.81 -11.24
N ILE A 4 2.99 -4.06 -12.49
CA ILE A 4 3.02 -5.41 -13.06
C ILE A 4 4.15 -6.22 -12.40
N ALA A 5 5.34 -5.64 -12.29
CA ALA A 5 6.47 -6.29 -11.64
C ALA A 5 6.17 -6.61 -10.17
N ASP A 6 5.59 -5.66 -9.43
CA ASP A 6 5.15 -5.82 -8.04
C ASP A 6 4.14 -6.97 -7.89
N THR A 7 3.11 -6.98 -8.76
CA THR A 7 2.10 -8.05 -8.77
C THR A 7 2.71 -9.41 -9.09
N CYS A 8 3.59 -9.49 -10.09
CA CYS A 8 4.26 -10.73 -10.46
C CYS A 8 5.12 -11.26 -9.31
N VAL A 9 5.90 -10.41 -8.65
CA VAL A 9 6.73 -10.80 -7.51
C VAL A 9 5.85 -11.26 -6.34
N ALA A 10 4.75 -10.57 -6.05
CA ALA A 10 3.81 -10.96 -5.00
C ALA A 10 3.17 -12.34 -5.27
N LEU A 11 2.78 -12.62 -6.52
CA LEU A 11 2.24 -13.92 -6.92
C LEU A 11 3.28 -15.04 -6.80
N LEU A 12 4.51 -14.80 -7.26
CA LEU A 12 5.61 -15.77 -7.13
C LEU A 12 5.95 -16.04 -5.66
N ALA A 13 5.98 -15.01 -4.82
CA ALA A 13 6.22 -15.15 -3.38
C ALA A 13 5.11 -15.97 -2.71
N GLY A 14 3.83 -15.72 -3.05
CA GLY A 14 2.71 -16.52 -2.57
C GLY A 14 2.82 -17.99 -2.96
N LEU A 15 3.11 -18.27 -4.23
CA LEU A 15 3.31 -19.63 -4.74
C LEU A 15 4.51 -20.34 -4.10
N ALA A 16 5.55 -19.62 -3.69
CA ALA A 16 6.69 -20.19 -2.99
C ALA A 16 6.37 -20.48 -1.51
N ILE A 17 5.73 -19.54 -0.80
CA ILE A 17 5.58 -19.58 0.66
C ILE A 17 4.42 -20.49 1.09
N PHE A 18 3.25 -20.42 0.46
CA PHE A 18 2.05 -21.15 0.92
C PHE A 18 2.19 -22.67 0.91
N PRO A 19 2.78 -23.33 -0.12
CA PRO A 19 2.99 -24.76 -0.08
C PRO A 19 3.82 -25.22 1.12
N ILE A 20 4.84 -24.45 1.50
CA ILE A 20 5.68 -24.76 2.67
C ILE A 20 4.88 -24.64 3.97
N ILE A 21 4.05 -23.59 4.08
CA ILE A 21 3.15 -23.38 5.22
C ILE A 21 2.26 -24.61 5.41
N PHE A 22 1.54 -25.02 4.37
CA PHE A 22 0.61 -26.15 4.45
C PHE A 22 1.32 -27.49 4.64
N ALA A 23 2.48 -27.71 3.99
CA ALA A 23 3.24 -28.94 4.14
C ALA A 23 3.80 -29.15 5.56
N ASN A 24 4.09 -28.07 6.29
CA ASN A 24 4.60 -28.11 7.66
C ASN A 24 3.51 -27.82 8.72
N GLY A 25 2.24 -27.78 8.32
CA GLY A 25 1.11 -27.54 9.24
C GLY A 25 1.15 -26.19 9.95
N MET A 26 1.81 -25.19 9.37
CA MET A 26 1.88 -23.84 9.92
C MET A 26 0.57 -23.08 9.69
N ASP A 27 0.24 -22.17 10.60
CA ASP A 27 -0.91 -21.30 10.46
C ASP A 27 -0.61 -20.18 9.43
N PRO A 28 -1.34 -20.10 8.30
CA PRO A 28 -1.15 -19.03 7.30
C PRO A 28 -1.47 -17.63 7.85
N THR A 29 -2.12 -17.54 9.02
CA THR A 29 -2.51 -16.29 9.68
C THR A 29 -1.55 -15.85 10.78
N ALA A 30 -0.41 -16.53 10.96
CA ALA A 30 0.59 -16.25 12.00
C ALA A 30 1.32 -14.89 11.88
N GLY A 31 0.92 -14.04 10.93
CA GLY A 31 1.35 -12.66 10.84
C GLY A 31 2.75 -12.46 10.21
N PRO A 32 3.37 -11.29 10.44
CA PRO A 32 4.58 -10.86 9.73
C PRO A 32 5.81 -11.77 9.93
N GLY A 33 5.87 -12.49 11.06
CA GLY A 33 6.97 -13.41 11.38
C GLY A 33 6.98 -14.68 10.53
N LEU A 34 5.88 -14.98 9.81
CA LEU A 34 5.68 -16.25 9.13
C LEU A 34 6.74 -16.55 8.06
N ILE A 35 7.18 -15.54 7.31
CA ILE A 35 8.23 -15.70 6.29
C ILE A 35 9.59 -16.09 6.90
N PHE A 36 9.88 -15.60 8.11
CA PHE A 36 11.11 -15.89 8.85
C PHE A 36 11.07 -17.25 9.54
N MET A 37 9.92 -17.92 9.59
CA MET A 37 9.77 -19.29 10.06
C MET A 37 9.70 -20.29 8.89
N SER A 38 8.90 -19.98 7.87
CA SER A 38 8.62 -20.90 6.78
C SER A 38 9.79 -21.09 5.82
N LEU A 39 10.45 -20.01 5.40
CA LEU A 39 11.52 -20.09 4.42
C LEU A 39 12.78 -20.82 4.92
N PRO A 40 13.24 -20.63 6.18
CA PRO A 40 14.33 -21.43 6.72
C PRO A 40 14.05 -22.94 6.69
N LEU A 41 12.81 -23.38 6.97
CA LEU A 41 12.43 -24.79 6.88
C LEU A 41 12.56 -25.32 5.45
N ALA A 42 12.15 -24.53 4.45
CA ALA A 42 12.31 -24.91 3.05
C ALA A 42 13.77 -25.00 2.63
N PHE A 43 14.60 -24.05 3.06
CA PHE A 43 16.03 -24.09 2.75
C PHE A 43 16.71 -25.31 3.38
N GLN A 44 16.34 -25.73 4.59
CA GLN A 44 16.92 -26.93 5.22
C GLN A 44 16.67 -28.23 4.43
N GLN A 45 15.58 -28.30 3.67
CA GLN A 45 15.26 -29.46 2.83
C GLN A 45 15.99 -29.44 1.48
N MET A 46 16.63 -28.33 1.12
CA MET A 46 17.33 -28.17 -0.14
C MET A 46 18.83 -28.48 -0.03
N PRO A 47 19.43 -29.15 -1.03
CA PRO A 47 20.88 -29.17 -1.18
C PRO A 47 21.43 -27.73 -1.24
N PHE A 48 22.49 -27.45 -0.49
CA PHE A 48 23.06 -26.09 -0.34
C PHE A 48 22.10 -25.06 0.27
N GLY A 49 21.08 -25.50 1.03
CA GLY A 49 20.09 -24.66 1.69
C GLY A 49 20.63 -23.43 2.41
N THR A 50 21.70 -23.58 3.18
CA THR A 50 22.34 -22.47 3.89
C THR A 50 22.81 -21.36 2.95
N ALA A 51 23.40 -21.71 1.80
CA ALA A 51 23.87 -20.72 0.83
C ALA A 51 22.69 -19.95 0.21
N PHE A 52 21.63 -20.66 -0.18
CA PHE A 52 20.41 -20.03 -0.68
C PHE A 52 19.72 -19.15 0.38
N GLY A 53 19.68 -19.60 1.63
CA GLY A 53 19.12 -18.82 2.73
C GLY A 53 19.87 -17.51 2.97
N VAL A 54 21.21 -17.56 3.02
CA VAL A 54 22.05 -16.36 3.15
C VAL A 54 21.80 -15.39 2.01
N LEU A 55 21.80 -15.89 0.76
CA LEU A 55 21.62 -15.06 -0.43
C LEU A 55 20.21 -14.44 -0.47
N PHE A 56 19.19 -15.21 -0.11
CA PHE A 56 17.81 -14.76 -0.03
C PHE A 56 17.63 -13.64 1.01
N PHE A 57 18.06 -13.86 2.26
CA PHE A 57 17.91 -12.85 3.30
C PHE A 57 18.77 -11.62 3.05
N ALA A 58 19.92 -11.76 2.40
CA ALA A 58 20.70 -10.61 1.93
C ALA A 58 19.92 -9.78 0.90
N MET A 59 19.31 -10.42 -0.11
CA MET A 59 18.49 -9.73 -1.10
C MET A 59 17.27 -9.05 -0.48
N VAL A 60 16.54 -9.76 0.39
CA VAL A 60 15.37 -9.18 1.11
C VAL A 60 15.80 -7.99 1.97
N SER A 61 16.95 -8.06 2.64
CA SER A 61 17.48 -6.95 3.44
C SER A 61 17.78 -5.72 2.58
N ILE A 62 18.40 -5.92 1.41
CA ILE A 62 18.66 -4.82 0.46
C ILE A 62 17.34 -4.23 -0.07
N ALA A 63 16.36 -5.07 -0.43
CA ALA A 63 15.06 -4.62 -0.90
C ALA A 63 14.25 -3.86 0.17
N ALA A 64 14.33 -4.29 1.43
CA ALA A 64 13.73 -3.59 2.56
C ALA A 64 14.42 -2.23 2.80
N LEU A 65 15.75 -2.18 2.69
CA LEU A 65 16.52 -0.95 2.86
C LEU A 65 16.19 0.10 1.79
N THR A 66 16.11 -0.28 0.51
CA THR A 66 15.75 0.66 -0.57
C THR A 66 14.34 1.21 -0.41
N SER A 67 13.39 0.37 0.02
CA SER A 67 12.02 0.80 0.33
C SER A 67 11.98 1.78 1.51
N ALA A 68 12.73 1.50 2.57
CA ALA A 68 12.85 2.40 3.73
C ALA A 68 13.45 3.77 3.35
N ILE A 69 14.48 3.79 2.49
CA ILE A 69 15.06 5.04 1.96
C ILE A 69 14.01 5.84 1.17
N SER A 70 13.25 5.20 0.29
CA SER A 70 12.21 5.91 -0.48
C SER A 70 11.11 6.49 0.42
N MET A 71 10.75 5.79 1.49
CA MET A 71 9.71 6.26 2.43
C MET A 71 10.17 7.45 3.28
N ILE A 72 11.40 7.40 3.80
CA ILE A 72 11.92 8.49 4.64
C ILE A 72 12.21 9.76 3.83
N GLU A 73 12.60 9.62 2.56
CA GLU A 73 12.93 10.76 1.70
C GLU A 73 11.76 11.74 1.55
N ALA A 74 10.52 11.25 1.47
CA ALA A 74 9.34 12.12 1.43
C ALA A 74 9.24 13.03 2.68
N THR A 75 9.58 12.50 3.86
CA THR A 75 9.60 13.27 5.11
C THR A 75 10.78 14.26 5.13
N VAL A 76 11.95 13.82 4.67
CA VAL A 76 13.16 14.66 4.59
C VAL A 76 12.95 15.84 3.63
N ALA A 77 12.37 15.60 2.45
CA ALA A 77 12.04 16.61 1.47
C ALA A 77 11.04 17.63 2.03
N TYR A 78 9.97 17.15 2.68
CA TYR A 78 8.99 18.01 3.34
C TYR A 78 9.62 18.93 4.40
N LEU A 79 10.48 18.40 5.27
CA LEU A 79 11.18 19.19 6.30
C LEU A 79 12.18 20.19 5.69
N ASN A 80 12.84 19.80 4.60
CA ASN A 80 13.79 20.67 3.92
C ASN A 80 13.08 21.84 3.20
N GLU A 81 12.07 21.55 2.40
CA GLU A 81 11.39 22.53 1.55
C GLU A 81 10.47 23.46 2.36
N LYS A 82 9.70 22.91 3.30
CA LYS A 82 8.71 23.69 4.05
C LYS A 82 9.27 24.37 5.29
N HIS A 83 10.23 23.72 5.97
CA HIS A 83 10.79 24.22 7.22
C HIS A 83 12.24 24.71 7.10
N GLY A 84 12.86 24.63 5.91
CA GLY A 84 14.22 25.12 5.67
C GLY A 84 15.32 24.32 6.40
N ILE A 85 15.00 23.13 6.94
CA ILE A 85 15.97 22.32 7.69
C ILE A 85 16.97 21.71 6.70
N SER A 86 18.28 21.81 6.97
CA SER A 86 19.29 21.21 6.09
C SER A 86 19.07 19.70 5.93
N ARG A 87 19.27 19.17 4.71
CA ARG A 87 18.95 17.75 4.38
C ARG A 87 19.57 16.76 5.37
N MET A 88 20.84 16.97 5.76
CA MET A 88 21.52 16.12 6.73
C MET A 88 20.81 16.09 8.09
N LYS A 89 20.41 17.26 8.61
CA LYS A 89 19.69 17.35 9.89
C LYS A 89 18.29 16.72 9.79
N ALA A 90 17.59 16.96 8.69
CA ALA A 90 16.28 16.36 8.45
C ALA A 90 16.35 14.83 8.34
N ALA A 91 17.37 14.29 7.65
CA ALA A 91 17.60 12.85 7.51
C ALA A 91 17.95 12.19 8.85
N ILE A 92 18.92 12.73 9.60
CA ILE A 92 19.30 12.19 10.91
C ILE A 92 18.13 12.28 11.90
N GLY A 93 17.43 13.42 11.93
CA GLY A 93 16.27 13.62 12.82
C GLY A 93 15.14 12.63 12.52
N SER A 94 14.75 12.51 11.25
CA SER A 94 13.71 11.57 10.82
C SER A 94 14.12 10.12 11.08
N GLY A 95 15.39 9.78 10.82
CA GLY A 95 15.93 8.44 11.05
C GLY A 95 15.97 8.07 12.52
N ALA A 96 16.35 9.01 13.40
CA ALA A 96 16.33 8.80 14.84
C ALA A 96 14.91 8.55 15.36
N VAL A 97 13.92 9.32 14.92
CA VAL A 97 12.52 9.11 15.27
C VAL A 97 12.02 7.75 14.77
N LEU A 98 12.32 7.41 13.52
CA LEU A 98 11.95 6.11 12.93
C LEU A 98 12.58 4.95 13.70
N LEU A 99 13.85 5.08 14.11
CA LEU A 99 14.55 4.07 14.89
C LEU A 99 13.88 3.86 16.26
N VAL A 100 13.49 4.92 16.96
CA VAL A 100 12.79 4.82 18.24
C VAL A 100 11.44 4.11 18.07
N ILE A 101 10.64 4.51 17.08
CA ILE A 101 9.34 3.89 16.81
C ILE A 101 9.52 2.42 16.43
N SER A 102 10.50 2.10 15.59
CA SER A 102 10.80 0.73 15.16
C SER A 102 11.26 -0.15 16.32
N LEU A 103 12.07 0.40 17.24
CA LEU A 103 12.52 -0.32 18.44
C LEU A 103 11.34 -0.62 19.37
N LEU A 104 10.44 0.33 19.59
CA LEU A 104 9.22 0.11 20.38
C LEU A 104 8.32 -0.97 19.75
N ALA A 105 8.17 -0.96 18.43
CA ALA A 105 7.43 -1.98 17.70
C ALA A 105 8.09 -3.36 17.84
N MET A 106 9.41 -3.46 17.70
CA MET A 106 10.15 -4.70 17.91
C MET A 106 10.00 -5.23 19.34
N LEU A 107 10.15 -4.36 20.35
CA LEU A 107 10.03 -4.74 21.76
C LEU A 107 8.63 -5.22 22.12
N SER A 108 7.60 -4.78 21.40
CA SER A 108 6.21 -5.20 21.59
C SER A 108 5.95 -6.68 21.31
N PHE A 109 6.83 -7.34 20.54
CA PHE A 109 6.78 -8.79 20.33
C PHE A 109 7.47 -9.60 21.43
N ASN A 110 8.22 -8.97 22.34
CA ASN A 110 9.00 -9.65 23.37
C ASN A 110 8.80 -9.02 24.75
N LEU A 111 9.68 -8.10 25.18
CA LEU A 111 9.65 -7.52 26.52
C LEU A 111 8.35 -6.77 26.85
N LEU A 112 7.75 -6.11 25.86
CA LEU A 112 6.51 -5.35 26.00
C LEU A 112 5.27 -6.15 25.55
N SER A 113 5.40 -7.46 25.35
CA SER A 113 4.29 -8.32 24.89
C SER A 113 3.09 -8.34 25.83
N GLY A 114 3.32 -8.17 27.14
CA GLY A 114 2.25 -8.06 28.14
C GLY A 114 1.52 -6.71 28.14
N TRP A 115 2.08 -5.69 27.48
CA TRP A 115 1.50 -4.36 27.42
C TRP A 115 0.62 -4.22 26.17
N THR A 116 -0.63 -4.62 26.31
CA THR A 116 -1.62 -4.66 25.20
C THR A 116 -2.83 -3.77 25.48
N PRO A 117 -2.68 -2.43 25.41
CA PRO A 117 -3.81 -1.52 25.59
C PRO A 117 -4.90 -1.83 24.55
N MET A 118 -6.12 -2.09 25.03
CA MET A 118 -7.28 -2.51 24.23
C MET A 118 -7.03 -3.75 23.34
N GLY A 119 -6.20 -4.68 23.83
CA GLY A 119 -5.97 -5.98 23.18
C GLY A 119 -5.08 -5.95 21.94
N LYS A 120 -4.34 -4.85 21.71
CA LYS A 120 -3.33 -4.72 20.64
C LYS A 120 -1.99 -4.33 21.23
N ASN A 121 -0.91 -4.94 20.75
CA ASN A 121 0.44 -4.50 21.10
C ASN A 121 0.79 -3.20 20.35
N PHE A 122 1.98 -2.63 20.61
CA PHE A 122 2.39 -1.38 19.97
C PHE A 122 2.52 -1.52 18.44
N PHE A 123 3.05 -2.63 17.93
CA PHE A 123 3.12 -2.89 16.48
C PHE A 123 1.71 -2.95 15.85
N ASP A 124 0.78 -3.68 16.47
CA ASP A 124 -0.60 -3.83 15.99
C ASP A 124 -1.35 -2.49 15.98
N TRP A 125 -1.03 -1.61 16.93
CA TRP A 125 -1.57 -0.24 16.94
C TRP A 125 -1.03 0.60 15.79
N LEU A 126 0.27 0.51 15.52
CA LEU A 126 0.88 1.18 14.37
C LEU A 126 0.27 0.67 13.06
N ASP A 127 0.17 -0.65 12.89
CA ASP A 127 -0.46 -1.25 11.71
C ASP A 127 -1.94 -0.86 11.60
N TYR A 128 -2.68 -0.88 12.70
CA TYR A 128 -4.08 -0.45 12.69
C TYR A 128 -4.22 1.01 12.24
N LEU A 129 -3.39 1.91 12.75
CA LEU A 129 -3.42 3.32 12.39
C LEU A 129 -3.02 3.53 10.93
N THR A 130 -1.92 2.92 10.48
CA THR A 130 -1.42 3.12 9.12
C THR A 130 -2.33 2.45 8.09
N SER A 131 -2.64 1.17 8.31
CA SER A 131 -3.34 0.33 7.35
C SER A 131 -4.83 0.59 7.27
N ARG A 132 -5.49 0.94 8.38
CA ARG A 132 -6.94 1.21 8.36
C ARG A 132 -7.29 2.67 8.19
N TRP A 133 -6.45 3.60 8.64
CA TRP A 133 -6.76 5.03 8.59
C TRP A 133 -5.89 5.80 7.60
N MET A 134 -4.57 5.79 7.80
CA MET A 134 -3.69 6.67 7.01
C MET A 134 -3.67 6.33 5.52
N MET A 135 -3.55 5.03 5.17
CA MET A 135 -3.49 4.61 3.76
C MET A 135 -4.81 4.91 3.02
N PRO A 136 -6.00 4.51 3.51
CA PRO A 136 -7.24 4.81 2.78
C PRO A 136 -7.56 6.31 2.72
N LEU A 137 -7.35 7.05 3.81
CA LEU A 137 -7.57 8.51 3.81
C LEU A 137 -6.59 9.22 2.87
N GLY A 138 -5.31 8.83 2.88
CA GLY A 138 -4.31 9.34 1.95
C GLY A 138 -4.70 9.08 0.49
N GLY A 139 -5.21 7.89 0.19
CA GLY A 139 -5.75 7.53 -1.12
C GLY A 139 -6.95 8.42 -1.53
N ILE A 140 -7.93 8.60 -0.64
CA ILE A 140 -9.10 9.46 -0.88
C ILE A 140 -8.66 10.89 -1.16
N PHE A 141 -7.80 11.47 -0.32
CA PHE A 141 -7.33 12.84 -0.52
C PHE A 141 -6.54 13.01 -1.81
N THR A 142 -5.68 12.04 -2.15
CA THR A 142 -4.93 12.03 -3.41
C THR A 142 -5.86 12.02 -4.61
N VAL A 143 -6.86 11.15 -4.58
CA VAL A 143 -7.83 11.01 -5.67
C VAL A 143 -8.74 12.22 -5.80
N LEU A 144 -9.18 12.82 -4.69
CA LEU A 144 -9.95 14.06 -4.70
C LEU A 144 -9.11 15.23 -5.25
N LEU A 145 -7.85 15.34 -4.85
CA LEU A 145 -6.95 16.36 -5.36
C LEU A 145 -6.71 16.19 -6.86
N ALA A 146 -6.28 15.00 -7.29
CA ALA A 146 -5.92 14.71 -8.67
C ALA A 146 -7.12 14.69 -9.63
N GLY A 147 -8.26 14.15 -9.20
CA GLY A 147 -9.45 13.98 -10.04
C GLY A 147 -10.41 15.17 -10.05
N TYR A 148 -10.43 15.98 -8.99
CA TYR A 148 -11.46 17.02 -8.81
C TYR A 148 -10.90 18.44 -8.60
N ALA A 149 -9.78 18.60 -7.87
CA ALA A 149 -9.25 19.93 -7.52
C ALA A 149 -8.25 20.48 -8.56
N LEU A 150 -7.40 19.62 -9.14
CA LEU A 150 -6.42 20.03 -10.14
C LEU A 150 -7.08 20.35 -11.49
N ARG A 151 -6.48 21.31 -12.21
CA ARG A 151 -6.94 21.66 -13.56
C ARG A 151 -6.60 20.53 -14.52
N SER A 152 -7.58 20.12 -15.32
CA SER A 152 -7.45 19.02 -16.27
C SER A 152 -6.40 19.29 -17.35
N GLU A 153 -6.27 20.54 -17.78
CA GLU A 153 -5.27 20.98 -18.78
C GLU A 153 -3.84 20.68 -18.31
N ILE A 154 -3.50 21.13 -17.10
CA ILE A 154 -2.17 20.90 -16.49
C ILE A 154 -1.90 19.40 -16.37
N MET A 155 -2.86 18.61 -15.87
CA MET A 155 -2.68 17.17 -15.77
C MET A 155 -2.52 16.50 -17.13
N ARG A 156 -3.21 16.97 -18.17
CA ARG A 156 -3.09 16.38 -19.51
C ARG A 156 -1.69 16.60 -20.09
N ASP A 157 -1.15 17.79 -19.90
CA ASP A 157 0.19 18.15 -20.38
C ASP A 157 1.28 17.40 -19.61
N GLU A 158 1.15 17.29 -18.28
CA GLU A 158 2.11 16.59 -17.41
C GLU A 158 2.08 15.06 -17.60
N LEU A 159 0.90 14.46 -17.77
CA LEU A 159 0.81 13.01 -18.00
C LEU A 159 1.27 12.60 -19.40
N ALA A 160 1.20 13.51 -20.38
CA ALA A 160 1.59 13.28 -21.78
C ALA A 160 1.02 11.97 -22.38
N LEU A 161 -0.18 11.57 -21.96
CA LEU A 161 -0.83 10.34 -22.40
C LEU A 161 -1.60 10.56 -23.72
N PRO A 162 -1.74 9.52 -24.56
CA PRO A 162 -2.66 9.56 -25.69
C PRO A 162 -4.10 9.76 -25.21
N PRO A 163 -5.01 10.30 -26.05
CA PRO A 163 -6.38 10.68 -25.65
C PRO A 163 -7.15 9.55 -24.94
N LEU A 164 -7.05 8.32 -25.45
CA LEU A 164 -7.66 7.15 -24.82
C LEU A 164 -7.07 6.85 -23.43
N GLY A 165 -5.74 6.93 -23.31
CA GLY A 165 -5.05 6.68 -22.04
C GLY A 165 -5.40 7.72 -20.97
N TYR A 166 -5.46 8.99 -21.36
CA TYR A 166 -5.86 10.07 -20.46
C TYR A 166 -7.32 9.94 -20.02
N ALA A 167 -8.23 9.61 -20.93
CA ALA A 167 -9.64 9.40 -20.60
C ALA A 167 -9.85 8.21 -19.67
N LEU A 168 -9.15 7.09 -19.90
CA LEU A 168 -9.17 5.92 -19.02
C LEU A 168 -8.63 6.28 -17.63
N TRP A 169 -7.51 6.99 -17.57
CA TRP A 169 -6.95 7.47 -16.29
C TRP A 169 -7.95 8.37 -15.55
N LEU A 170 -8.55 9.34 -16.25
CA LEU A 170 -9.51 10.27 -15.67
C LEU A 170 -10.76 9.53 -15.16
N PHE A 171 -11.24 8.54 -15.91
CA PHE A 171 -12.34 7.68 -15.49
C PHE A 171 -12.00 6.87 -14.23
N MET A 172 -10.79 6.26 -14.19
CA MET A 172 -10.30 5.53 -13.02
C MET A 172 -10.24 6.43 -11.79
N VAL A 173 -9.53 7.56 -11.87
CA VAL A 173 -9.33 8.47 -10.74
C VAL A 173 -10.65 9.09 -10.30
N ARG A 174 -11.56 9.43 -11.21
CA ARG A 174 -12.76 10.18 -10.83
C ARG A 174 -13.90 9.31 -10.32
N TYR A 175 -14.02 8.07 -10.81
CA TYR A 175 -15.18 7.22 -10.51
C TYR A 175 -14.81 5.90 -9.85
N VAL A 176 -13.78 5.21 -10.35
CA VAL A 176 -13.45 3.86 -9.84
C VAL A 176 -12.68 3.92 -8.53
N CYS A 177 -11.54 4.63 -8.51
CA CYS A 177 -10.67 4.72 -7.34
C CYS A 177 -11.37 5.28 -6.08
N PRO A 178 -12.14 6.37 -6.12
CA PRO A 178 -12.78 6.90 -4.91
C PRO A 178 -13.78 5.91 -4.32
N VAL A 179 -14.57 5.23 -5.16
CA VAL A 179 -15.56 4.24 -4.71
C VAL A 179 -14.88 3.03 -4.11
N LEU A 180 -13.85 2.49 -4.77
CA LEU A 180 -13.12 1.32 -4.27
C LEU A 180 -12.38 1.62 -2.97
N ILE A 181 -11.68 2.75 -2.87
CA ILE A 181 -10.96 3.13 -1.65
C ILE A 181 -11.93 3.39 -0.50
N LEU A 182 -13.05 4.09 -0.75
CA LEU A 182 -14.08 4.31 0.27
C LEU A 182 -14.68 2.99 0.76
N MET A 183 -14.95 2.06 -0.15
CA MET A 183 -15.47 0.75 0.21
C MET A 183 -14.46 -0.06 1.04
N VAL A 184 -13.18 -0.09 0.64
CA VAL A 184 -12.13 -0.74 1.45
C VAL A 184 -12.01 -0.08 2.83
N PHE A 185 -12.13 1.25 2.92
CA PHE A 185 -12.08 1.98 4.18
C PHE A 185 -13.26 1.61 5.11
N LEU A 186 -14.49 1.61 4.58
CA LEU A 186 -15.68 1.20 5.32
C LEU A 186 -15.62 -0.26 5.78
N HIS A 187 -14.96 -1.13 4.99
CA HIS A 187 -14.75 -2.53 5.32
C HIS A 187 -13.70 -2.69 6.42
N ALA A 188 -12.59 -1.96 6.34
CA ALA A 188 -11.56 -1.95 7.37
C ALA A 188 -12.10 -1.46 8.74
N LEU A 189 -13.09 -0.56 8.74
CA LEU A 189 -13.78 -0.07 9.93
C LEU A 189 -14.84 -1.06 10.48
N GLY A 190 -15.16 -2.12 9.74
CA GLY A 190 -16.22 -3.07 10.11
C GLY A 190 -17.64 -2.48 9.98
N TRP A 191 -17.80 -1.37 9.26
CA TRP A 191 -19.11 -0.75 9.02
C TRP A 191 -19.83 -1.39 7.84
N LEU A 192 -19.08 -2.05 6.95
CA LEU A 192 -19.62 -2.86 5.88
C LEU A 192 -20.11 -4.19 6.46
N GLY A 193 -21.41 -4.26 6.72
CA GLY A 193 -22.10 -5.49 7.13
C GLY A 193 -22.29 -6.52 6.00
N PHE A 194 -21.53 -6.42 4.91
CA PHE A 194 -21.56 -7.36 3.79
C PHE A 194 -20.17 -7.54 3.19
N ASP A 195 -19.91 -8.74 2.67
CA ASP A 195 -18.66 -9.04 1.97
C ASP A 195 -18.64 -8.32 0.60
N PRO A 196 -17.68 -7.40 0.37
CA PRO A 196 -17.64 -6.64 -0.87
C PRO A 196 -17.45 -7.52 -2.11
N LEU A 197 -16.71 -8.61 -1.96
CA LEU A 197 -16.47 -9.60 -3.01
C LEU A 197 -17.76 -10.34 -3.42
N ALA A 198 -18.64 -10.65 -2.46
CA ALA A 198 -19.91 -11.30 -2.72
C ALA A 198 -20.91 -10.38 -3.44
N ARG A 199 -20.79 -9.06 -3.25
CA ARG A 199 -21.67 -8.03 -3.83
C ARG A 199 -20.97 -7.14 -4.85
N TRP A 200 -20.01 -7.70 -5.61
CA TRP A 200 -19.26 -6.95 -6.61
C TRP A 200 -20.15 -6.26 -7.67
N TYR A 201 -21.30 -6.85 -8.00
CA TYR A 201 -22.26 -6.30 -8.95
C TYR A 201 -22.92 -5.01 -8.44
N TRP A 202 -23.14 -4.87 -7.13
CA TRP A 202 -23.60 -3.60 -6.53
C TRP A 202 -22.54 -2.51 -6.66
N ILE A 203 -21.27 -2.86 -6.44
CA ILE A 203 -20.15 -1.92 -6.56
C ILE A 203 -20.02 -1.45 -8.01
N ALA A 204 -20.07 -2.38 -8.97
CA ALA A 204 -20.07 -2.06 -10.40
C ALA A 204 -21.27 -1.19 -10.79
N GLY A 205 -22.46 -1.47 -10.23
CA GLY A 205 -23.66 -0.65 -10.40
C GLY A 205 -23.48 0.79 -9.89
N VAL A 206 -22.93 0.96 -8.69
CA VAL A 206 -22.64 2.30 -8.13
C VAL A 206 -21.65 3.06 -8.99
N ILE A 207 -20.57 2.42 -9.44
CA ILE A 207 -19.61 3.04 -10.37
C ILE A 207 -20.31 3.45 -11.66
N GLY A 208 -21.14 2.57 -12.24
CA GLY A 208 -21.88 2.86 -13.46
C GLY A 208 -22.81 4.06 -13.32
N VAL A 209 -23.60 4.12 -12.24
CA VAL A 209 -24.52 5.23 -11.94
C VAL A 209 -23.75 6.54 -11.73
N LEU A 210 -22.67 6.52 -10.95
CA LEU A 210 -21.83 7.70 -10.71
C LEU A 210 -21.17 8.20 -11.99
N THR A 211 -20.76 7.29 -12.86
CA THR A 211 -20.19 7.64 -14.17
C THR A 211 -21.23 8.34 -15.04
N ILE A 212 -22.42 7.75 -15.18
CA ILE A 212 -23.50 8.31 -16.00
C ILE A 212 -23.92 9.67 -15.46
N ALA A 213 -24.18 9.78 -14.15
CA ALA A 213 -24.58 11.02 -13.51
C ALA A 213 -23.49 12.10 -13.57
N GLY A 214 -22.23 11.72 -13.35
CA GLY A 214 -21.08 12.63 -13.41
C GLY A 214 -20.85 13.18 -14.82
N GLU A 215 -20.97 12.34 -15.83
CA GLU A 215 -20.80 12.73 -17.23
C GLU A 215 -22.00 13.54 -17.77
N LEU A 216 -23.22 13.30 -17.28
CA LEU A 216 -24.40 14.12 -17.56
C LEU A 216 -24.31 15.53 -16.94
N LEU A 217 -23.80 15.65 -15.72
CA LEU A 217 -23.73 16.93 -15.01
C LEU A 217 -22.55 17.79 -15.45
N ARG A 218 -21.37 17.18 -15.65
CA ARG A 218 -20.15 17.86 -16.09
C ARG A 218 -19.32 16.93 -16.98
N PRO A 219 -19.58 16.90 -18.29
CA PRO A 219 -18.87 16.00 -19.21
C PRO A 219 -17.40 16.36 -19.21
N ARG A 220 -16.54 15.38 -18.86
CA ARG A 220 -15.08 15.54 -18.89
C ARG A 220 -14.37 14.32 -19.45
N VAL A 221 -14.96 13.12 -19.33
CA VAL A 221 -14.36 11.89 -19.88
C VAL A 221 -14.60 11.78 -21.39
N VAL A 222 -15.81 12.10 -21.86
CA VAL A 222 -16.17 12.07 -23.28
C VAL A 222 -15.43 13.14 -24.09
N PRO A 223 -15.28 14.39 -23.62
CA PRO A 223 -14.40 15.37 -24.26
C PRO A 223 -12.92 14.93 -24.31
N ALA A 224 -12.41 14.33 -23.23
CA ALA A 224 -11.04 13.81 -23.17
C ALA A 224 -10.78 12.70 -24.21
N LEU A 225 -11.76 11.82 -24.44
CA LEU A 225 -11.70 10.80 -25.51
C LEU A 225 -11.66 11.44 -26.90
N ALA A 226 -12.37 12.55 -27.10
CA ALA A 226 -12.37 13.31 -28.33
C ALA A 226 -11.10 14.17 -28.52
N GLY A 227 -10.14 14.11 -27.58
CA GLY A 227 -8.91 14.88 -27.61
C GLY A 227 -9.10 16.38 -27.33
N ARG A 228 -10.24 16.78 -26.77
CA ARG A 228 -10.56 18.17 -26.42
C ARG A 228 -10.31 18.42 -24.94
#